data_AF-A0A7S3H9Y0-F1
#
_entry.id   AF-A0A7S3H9Y0-F1
#
_cell.length_a   1.000
_cell.length_b   1.000
_cell.length_c   1.000
_cell.angle_alpha   90.00
_cell.angle_beta   90.00
_cell.angle_gamma   90.00
#
_symmetry.space_group_name_H-M   'P 1'
#
loop_
_entity.id
_entity.type
_entity.pdbx_description
1 polymer ?
#
loop_
_entity_poly.entity_id
_entity_poly.type
_entity_poly.pdbx_seq_one_letter_code
_entity_poly.pdbx_strand_id
1 'polypeptide(L)'
;SIGADHSLSDPLIAYIIMNSVKSVINHAAELSVRTMNNTSAVNKRPSSFPQAEKLTVEATNQVRVFHYSVPFTLTGKSHAKSIDEQWMRSTILTVKEPFPYIMTRQLVQSREIR
;
A
#
# COMPACT_ATOMS: atom_id res chain seq x y z
N SER A 1 -7.98 -26.74 18.63
CA SER A 1 -6.95 -26.17 17.73
C SER A 1 -7.11 -26.81 16.37
N ILE A 2 -7.77 -26.13 15.43
CA ILE A 2 -7.90 -26.61 14.05
C ILE A 2 -6.69 -26.03 13.30
N GLY A 3 -5.56 -26.73 13.37
CA GLY A 3 -4.41 -26.47 12.51
C GLY A 3 -4.67 -27.15 11.18
N ALA A 4 -5.36 -26.46 10.28
CA ALA A 4 -5.54 -26.94 8.92
C ALA A 4 -4.37 -26.42 8.09
N ASP A 5 -3.26 -27.16 8.12
CA ASP A 5 -2.14 -26.99 7.19
C ASP A 5 -2.59 -27.45 5.80
N HIS A 6 -3.50 -26.70 5.18
CA HIS A 6 -3.86 -26.91 3.78
C HIS A 6 -2.67 -26.45 2.93
N SER A 7 -1.99 -27.42 2.31
CA SER A 7 -0.98 -27.11 1.29
C SER A 7 -1.67 -26.32 0.18
N LEU A 8 -1.12 -25.15 -0.18
CA LEU A 8 -1.59 -24.31 -1.31
C LEU A 8 -1.43 -24.98 -2.69
N SER A 9 -1.09 -26.27 -2.72
CA SER A 9 -0.84 -27.08 -3.90
C SER A 9 -1.92 -28.14 -4.14
N ASP A 10 -2.99 -28.19 -3.34
CA ASP A 10 -4.06 -29.16 -3.54
C ASP A 10 -4.80 -28.88 -4.87
N PRO A 11 -4.75 -29.79 -5.86
CA PRO A 11 -5.36 -29.56 -7.17
C PRO A 11 -6.89 -29.61 -7.14
N LEU A 12 -7.51 -30.11 -6.06
CA LEU A 12 -8.96 -30.17 -5.90
C LEU A 12 -9.56 -28.91 -5.27
N ILE A 13 -8.72 -27.97 -4.82
CA ILE A 13 -9.14 -26.76 -4.14
C ILE A 13 -8.78 -25.52 -4.97
N ALA A 14 -9.77 -24.68 -5.25
CA ALA A 14 -9.55 -23.36 -5.83
C ALA A 14 -9.31 -22.33 -4.72
N TYR A 15 -8.24 -21.54 -4.84
CA TYR A 15 -7.88 -20.51 -3.87
C TYR A 15 -8.07 -19.11 -4.45
N ILE A 16 -8.62 -18.21 -3.64
CA ILE A 16 -8.69 -16.77 -3.93
C ILE A 16 -7.95 -16.04 -2.81
N ILE A 17 -6.92 -15.27 -3.17
CA ILE A 17 -6.15 -14.46 -2.22
C ILE A 17 -6.64 -13.01 -2.31
N MET A 18 -7.20 -12.51 -1.21
CA MET A 18 -7.70 -11.14 -1.12
C MET A 18 -6.93 -10.37 -0.05
N ASN A 19 -6.09 -9.43 -0.47
CA ASN A 19 -5.39 -8.52 0.43
C ASN A 19 -5.98 -7.12 0.30
N SER A 20 -6.22 -6.48 1.44
CA SER A 20 -6.54 -5.05 1.45
C SER A 20 -5.27 -4.25 1.12
N VAL A 21 -5.40 -3.27 0.23
CA VAL A 21 -4.30 -2.41 -0.22
C VAL A 21 -4.65 -0.95 0.00
N LYS A 22 -3.64 -0.10 0.13
CA LYS A 22 -3.77 1.36 0.19
C LYS A 22 -3.17 1.97 -1.05
N SER A 23 -3.77 3.04 -1.57
CA SER A 23 -3.15 3.82 -2.64
C SER A 23 -1.87 4.49 -2.16
N VAL A 24 -0.87 4.56 -3.03
CA VAL A 24 0.31 5.38 -2.85
C VAL A 24 0.11 6.64 -3.68
N ILE A 25 -0.08 7.77 -3.01
CA ILE A 25 -0.33 9.07 -3.63
C ILE A 25 1.01 9.77 -3.78
N ASN A 26 1.44 10.01 -5.02
CA ASN A 26 2.62 10.83 -5.28
C ASN A 26 2.24 12.31 -5.19
N HIS A 27 2.81 13.04 -4.23
CA HIS A 27 2.62 14.48 -4.02
C HIS A 27 2.98 15.38 -5.22
N ALA A 28 3.56 14.83 -6.29
CA ALA A 28 3.91 15.58 -7.49
C ALA A 28 2.68 16.25 -8.14
N ALA A 29 1.48 15.66 -8.03
CA ALA A 29 0.25 16.25 -8.57
C ALA A 29 -0.28 17.44 -7.74
N GLU A 30 0.01 17.50 -6.44
CA GLU A 30 -0.42 18.64 -5.60
C GLU A 30 0.41 19.91 -5.85
N LEU A 31 1.64 19.77 -6.37
CA LEU A 31 2.52 20.91 -6.68
C LEU A 31 2.01 21.74 -7.86
N SER A 32 1.26 21.15 -8.80
CA SER A 32 0.73 21.88 -9.96
C SER A 32 -0.47 22.76 -9.64
N VAL A 33 -1.18 22.51 -8.54
CA VAL A 33 -2.38 23.29 -8.14
C VAL A 33 -2.01 24.39 -7.15
N ARG A 34 -0.94 24.21 -6.37
CA ARG A 34 -0.55 25.15 -5.31
C ARG A 34 0.28 26.35 -5.77
N THR A 35 0.74 26.40 -7.03
CA THR A 35 1.59 27.52 -7.52
C THR A 35 0.83 28.84 -7.70
N MET A 36 -0.49 28.90 -7.53
CA MET A 36 -1.23 30.16 -7.67
C MET A 36 -1.51 30.91 -6.36
N ASN A 37 -1.28 30.35 -5.15
CA ASN A 37 -1.73 31.02 -3.93
C ASN A 37 -0.71 30.97 -2.77
N ASN A 38 -0.23 32.17 -2.42
CA ASN A 38 0.32 32.62 -1.14
C ASN A 38 1.83 32.48 -0.86
N THR A 39 2.52 33.60 -1.07
CA THR A 39 3.53 34.16 -0.17
C THR A 39 3.10 34.10 1.30
N SER A 40 3.78 33.29 2.10
CA SER A 40 4.07 33.53 3.53
C SER A 40 4.94 32.37 4.06
N ALA A 41 6.23 32.64 4.25
CA ALA A 41 7.18 31.71 4.85
C ALA A 41 6.92 31.61 6.37
N VAL A 42 6.49 30.42 6.84
CA VAL A 42 6.49 30.09 8.26
C VAL A 42 7.19 28.75 8.46
N ASN A 43 8.36 28.81 9.08
CA ASN A 43 9.18 27.68 9.50
C ASN A 43 8.38 26.73 10.42
N LYS A 44 8.16 25.48 9.99
CA LYS A 44 7.73 24.38 10.88
C LYS A 44 8.65 23.18 10.73
N ARG A 45 9.11 22.65 11.87
CA ARG A 45 9.98 21.48 12.03
C ARG A 45 9.44 20.26 11.25
N PRO A 46 10.33 19.39 10.71
CA PRO A 46 9.90 18.15 10.07
C PRO A 46 9.39 17.16 11.13
N SER A 47 8.10 16.87 11.12
CA SER A 47 7.50 15.78 11.90
C SER A 47 7.77 14.45 11.20
N SER A 48 8.50 13.56 11.86
CA SER A 48 9.00 12.28 11.33
C SER A 48 7.95 11.16 11.25
N PHE A 49 6.69 11.49 11.06
CA PHE A 49 5.62 10.52 10.78
C PHE A 49 4.67 11.17 9.77
N PRO A 50 4.30 10.48 8.66
CA PRO A 50 3.31 11.01 7.75
C PRO A 50 1.99 11.10 8.52
N GLN A 51 1.63 12.33 8.88
CA GLN A 51 0.32 12.73 9.34
C GLN A 51 -0.70 12.08 8.40
N ALA A 52 -1.82 11.56 8.91
CA ALA A 52 -2.87 10.99 8.07
C ALA A 52 -3.32 12.06 7.07
N GLU A 53 -2.75 12.02 5.88
CA GLU A 53 -2.94 13.05 4.87
C GLU A 53 -4.40 13.01 4.46
N LYS A 54 -5.01 14.18 4.49
CA LYS A 54 -6.40 14.36 4.13
C LYS A 54 -6.55 13.93 2.67
N LEU A 55 -7.04 12.71 2.43
CA LEU A 55 -7.29 12.19 1.09
C LEU A 55 -8.28 13.14 0.40
N THR A 56 -7.78 13.99 -0.49
CA THR A 56 -8.65 14.83 -1.31
C THR A 56 -9.13 14.00 -2.50
N VAL A 57 -10.27 14.37 -3.07
CA VAL A 57 -10.80 13.71 -4.27
C VAL A 57 -9.76 13.79 -5.40
N GLU A 58 -9.07 14.92 -5.48
CA GLU A 58 -8.00 15.19 -6.45
C GLU A 58 -6.80 14.27 -6.24
N ALA A 59 -6.39 14.04 -4.99
CA ALA A 59 -5.28 13.15 -4.64
C ALA A 59 -5.58 11.66 -4.92
N THR A 60 -6.87 11.30 -4.97
CA THR A 60 -7.32 9.95 -5.34
C THR A 60 -7.54 9.76 -6.84
N ASN A 61 -7.39 10.82 -7.63
CA ASN A 61 -7.50 10.75 -9.08
C ASN A 61 -6.15 10.34 -9.67
N GLN A 62 -6.18 9.50 -10.70
CA GLN A 62 -5.01 8.97 -11.40
C GLN A 62 -4.08 8.01 -10.61
N VAL A 63 -4.64 7.20 -9.70
CA VAL A 63 -3.86 6.28 -8.85
C VAL A 63 -3.43 5.02 -9.61
N ARG A 64 -2.13 4.71 -9.59
CA ARG A 64 -1.56 3.50 -10.24
C ARG A 64 -0.86 2.54 -9.29
N VAL A 65 -0.49 3.03 -8.12
CA VAL A 65 0.42 2.35 -7.20
C VAL A 65 -0.33 2.05 -5.91
N PHE A 66 -0.22 0.81 -5.46
CA PHE A 66 -0.88 0.29 -4.29
C PHE A 66 0.13 -0.37 -3.37
N HIS A 67 -0.09 -0.27 -2.07
CA HIS A 67 0.80 -0.80 -1.05
C HIS A 67 0.01 -1.64 -0.04
N TYR A 68 0.60 -2.78 0.36
CA TYR A 68 0.18 -3.52 1.53
C TYR A 68 1.40 -4.08 2.26
N SER A 69 1.22 -4.36 3.55
CA SER A 69 2.27 -4.93 4.38
C SER A 69 1.78 -6.19 5.07
N VAL A 70 2.68 -7.16 5.23
CA VAL A 70 2.41 -8.43 5.91
C VAL A 70 3.42 -8.62 7.04
N PRO A 71 2.98 -8.84 8.28
CA PRO A 71 3.88 -9.07 9.40
C PRO A 71 4.49 -10.48 9.28
N PHE A 72 5.77 -10.59 9.65
CA PHE A 72 6.46 -11.87 9.70
C PHE A 72 7.56 -11.86 10.77
N THR A 73 8.03 -13.03 11.16
CA THR A 73 9.21 -13.24 11.99
C THR A 73 10.28 -13.96 11.18
N LEU A 74 11.54 -13.88 11.59
CA LEU A 74 12.63 -14.63 10.96
C LEU A 74 12.44 -16.16 11.05
N THR A 75 11.64 -16.61 12.02
CA THR A 75 11.26 -18.02 12.19
C THR A 75 10.07 -18.45 11.33
N GLY A 76 9.51 -17.54 10.51
CA GLY A 76 8.43 -17.82 9.55
C GLY A 76 7.01 -17.70 10.11
N LYS A 77 6.84 -17.23 11.36
CA LYS A 77 5.52 -16.96 11.94
C LYS A 77 5.03 -15.57 11.51
N SER A 78 3.72 -15.35 11.52
CA SER A 78 3.17 -14.02 11.23
C SER A 78 3.42 -13.03 12.37
N HIS A 79 3.29 -13.50 13.63
CA HIS A 79 3.40 -12.66 14.81
C HIS A 79 4.48 -13.15 15.77
N ALA A 80 5.28 -12.22 16.26
CA ALA A 80 6.28 -12.46 17.29
C ALA A 80 5.71 -12.37 18.71
N LYS A 81 6.48 -12.85 19.69
CA LYS A 81 6.18 -12.62 21.11
C LYS A 81 6.70 -11.27 21.61
N SER A 82 7.81 -10.80 21.05
CA SER A 82 8.42 -9.49 21.32
C SER A 82 8.40 -8.61 20.09
N ILE A 83 8.43 -7.29 20.28
CA ILE A 83 8.47 -6.31 19.19
C ILE A 83 9.78 -6.40 18.39
N ASP A 84 10.91 -6.71 19.03
CA ASP A 84 12.24 -6.77 18.40
C ASP A 84 12.34 -7.91 17.37
N GLU A 85 11.47 -8.90 17.51
CA GLU A 85 11.38 -10.06 16.62
C GLU A 85 10.35 -9.87 15.50
N GLN A 86 9.55 -8.79 15.55
CA GLN A 86 8.48 -8.53 14.61
C GLN A 86 9.00 -7.73 13.42
N TRP A 87 8.92 -8.34 12.25
CA TRP A 87 9.25 -7.70 10.98
C TRP A 87 7.99 -7.44 10.16
N MET A 88 8.12 -6.55 9.17
CA MET A 88 7.05 -6.19 8.25
C MET A 88 7.60 -6.24 6.83
N ARG A 89 6.94 -6.99 5.95
CA ARG A 89 7.27 -7.03 4.52
C ARG A 89 6.36 -6.06 3.79
N SER A 90 6.92 -5.08 3.10
CA SER A 90 6.15 -4.13 2.32
C SER A 90 6.10 -4.55 0.86
N THR A 91 4.92 -4.57 0.28
CA THR A 91 4.74 -4.90 -1.14
C THR A 91 4.07 -3.74 -1.84
N ILE A 92 4.64 -3.34 -2.98
CA ILE A 92 4.13 -2.32 -3.87
C ILE A 92 3.65 -3.00 -5.15
N LEU A 93 2.41 -2.72 -5.54
CA LEU A 93 1.78 -3.21 -6.76
C LEU A 93 1.54 -2.03 -7.69
N THR A 94 1.89 -2.17 -8.96
CA THR A 94 1.61 -1.15 -9.99
C THR A 94 0.70 -1.73 -11.06
N VAL A 95 -0.34 -1.00 -11.43
CA VAL A 95 -1.25 -1.34 -12.55
C VAL A 95 -0.94 -0.52 -13.80
N LYS A 96 -1.35 -1.05 -14.96
CA LYS A 96 -1.08 -0.43 -16.25
C LYS A 96 -1.83 0.89 -16.45
N GLU A 97 -3.13 0.95 -16.15
CA GLU A 97 -3.93 2.16 -16.29
C GLU A 97 -4.31 2.73 -14.92
N PRO A 98 -4.42 4.06 -14.77
CA PRO A 98 -4.69 4.65 -13.49
C PRO A 98 -6.17 4.49 -13.13
N PHE A 99 -6.48 4.43 -11.84
CA PHE A 99 -7.85 4.58 -11.36
C PHE A 99 -8.20 6.07 -11.19
N PRO A 100 -9.44 6.49 -11.51
CA PRO A 100 -10.54 5.68 -12.05
C PRO A 100 -10.28 5.24 -13.51
N TYR A 101 -10.72 4.04 -13.85
CA TYR A 101 -10.62 3.47 -15.19
C TYR A 101 -11.99 2.93 -15.63
N ILE A 102 -12.18 2.69 -16.93
CA ILE A 102 -13.42 2.11 -17.45
C ILE A 102 -13.75 0.76 -16.81
N MET A 103 -12.74 -0.02 -16.44
CA MET A 103 -12.88 -1.27 -15.68
C MET A 103 -12.57 -1.07 -14.20
N THR A 104 -13.31 -1.78 -13.33
CA THR A 104 -13.12 -1.74 -11.87
C THR A 104 -12.04 -2.69 -11.36
N ARG A 105 -11.49 -3.53 -12.23
CA ARG A 105 -10.38 -4.47 -11.94
C ARG A 105 -9.33 -4.39 -13.03
N GLN A 106 -8.07 -4.51 -12.62
CA GLN A 106 -6.92 -4.50 -13.52
C GLN A 106 -5.90 -5.53 -13.07
N LEU A 107 -5.18 -6.12 -14.03
CA LEU A 107 -4.04 -6.98 -13.75
C LEU A 107 -2.90 -6.14 -13.17
N VAL A 108 -2.23 -6.67 -12.15
CA VAL A 108 -0.98 -6.09 -11.63
C VAL A 108 0.10 -6.24 -12.69
N GLN A 109 0.70 -5.12 -13.11
CA GLN A 109 1.78 -5.08 -14.10
C GLN A 109 3.14 -5.32 -13.45
N SER A 110 3.39 -4.74 -12.28
CA SER A 110 4.63 -4.94 -11.53
C SER A 110 4.39 -5.12 -10.04
N ARG A 111 5.24 -5.93 -9.42
CA ARG A 111 5.26 -6.20 -7.99
C ARG A 111 6.67 -6.01 -7.45
N GLU A 112 6.83 -5.09 -6.52
CA GLU A 112 8.08 -4.84 -5.80
C GLU A 112 7.90 -5.24 -4.33
N ILE A 113 8.89 -5.91 -3.76
CA ILE A 113 8.91 -6.29 -2.34
C ILE A 113 10.09 -5.58 -1.69
N ARG A 114 9.82 -4.88 -0.59
CA ARG A 114 10.79 -4.18 0.26
C ARG A 114 10.79 -4.76 1.67
#